data_AF-A0A376NVB4-F1
#
_entry.id   AF-A0A376NVB4-F1
#
_cell.length_a   1.000
_cell.length_b   1.000
_cell.length_c   1.000
_cell.angle_alpha   90.00
_cell.angle_beta   90.00
_cell.angle_gamma   90.00
#
_symmetry.space_group_name_H-M   'P 1'
#
loop_
_entity.id
_entity.type
_entity.pdbx_description
1 polymer ?
#
loop_
_entity_poly.entity_id
_entity_poly.type
_entity_poly.pdbx_seq_one_letter_code
_entity_poly.pdbx_strand_id
1 'polypeptide(L)'
;MSHVELQPGFDFQQAGKEVLAIERECLAELDQYINQNFTLACEKMFWCKGKVVVMGMGKSGHIGRKMAATFASTGTPSFSSILVKPRMVI
;
A
#
# COMPACT_ATOMS: atom_id res chain seq x y z
N MET A 1 -16.35 8.69 22.93
CA MET A 1 -15.42 9.62 22.27
C MET A 1 -14.29 9.85 23.25
N SER A 2 -13.11 9.27 23.02
CA SER A 2 -11.95 9.53 23.86
C SER A 2 -11.53 10.99 23.64
N HIS A 3 -11.74 11.85 24.64
CA HIS A 3 -11.19 13.19 24.64
C HIS A 3 -9.68 13.06 24.77
N VAL A 4 -8.98 13.14 23.64
CA VAL A 4 -7.53 13.30 23.62
C VAL A 4 -7.27 14.77 23.93
N GLU A 5 -6.99 15.09 25.19
CA GLU A 5 -6.53 16.42 25.56
C GLU A 5 -5.17 16.66 24.92
N LEU A 6 -5.10 17.70 24.08
CA LEU A 6 -3.84 18.12 23.49
C LEU A 6 -2.96 18.68 24.60
N GLN A 7 -1.75 18.15 24.72
CA GLN A 7 -0.77 18.70 25.64
C GLN A 7 -0.53 20.18 25.30
N PRO A 8 -0.52 21.09 26.30
CA PRO A 8 -0.22 22.50 26.05
C PRO A 8 1.12 22.64 25.35
N GLY A 9 1.14 23.29 24.17
CA GLY A 9 2.35 23.48 23.37
C GLY A 9 2.65 22.39 22.33
N PHE A 10 1.70 21.49 22.03
CA PHE A 10 1.89 20.48 20.98
C PHE A 10 2.05 21.12 19.58
N ASP A 11 3.20 20.91 18.95
CA ASP A 11 3.48 21.39 17.59
C ASP A 11 3.08 20.34 16.53
N PHE A 12 1.89 20.52 15.96
CA PHE A 12 1.38 19.68 14.87
C PHE A 12 2.25 19.73 13.62
N GLN A 13 2.90 20.86 13.32
CA GLN A 13 3.75 20.97 12.14
C GLN A 13 5.01 20.14 12.32
N GLN A 14 5.61 20.19 13.51
CA GLN A 14 6.77 19.37 13.83
C GLN A 14 6.42 17.88 13.77
N ALA A 15 5.30 17.46 14.37
CA ALA A 15 4.84 16.07 14.31
C ALA A 15 4.58 15.60 12.87
N GLY A 16 3.94 16.43 12.04
CA GLY A 16 3.71 16.12 10.62
C GLY A 16 5.00 16.03 9.81
N LYS A 17 5.96 16.93 10.04
CA LYS A 17 7.28 16.91 9.40
C LYS A 17 8.08 15.68 9.78
N GLU A 18 7.99 15.23 11.03
CA GLU A 18 8.65 14.02 11.52
C GLU A 18 8.13 12.78 10.80
N VAL A 19 6.81 12.60 10.71
CA VAL A 19 6.20 11.48 9.97
C VAL A 19 6.63 11.50 8.50
N LEU A 20 6.59 12.68 7.87
CA LEU A 20 7.01 12.83 6.48
C LEU A 20 8.50 12.51 6.27
N ALA A 21 9.37 12.89 7.21
CA ALA A 21 10.79 12.58 7.15
C ALA A 21 11.02 11.06 7.21
N ILE A 22 10.36 10.37 8.15
CA ILE A 22 10.42 8.91 8.28
C ILE A 22 9.97 8.22 6.98
N GLU A 23 8.83 8.63 6.42
CA GLU A 23 8.34 8.03 5.17
C GLU A 23 9.32 8.25 4.01
N ARG A 24 9.94 9.42 3.90
CA ARG A 24 10.94 9.70 2.86
C ARG A 24 12.19 8.83 2.99
N GLU A 25 12.68 8.62 4.21
CA GLU A 25 13.81 7.72 4.46
C GLU A 25 13.47 6.28 4.05
N CYS A 26 12.31 5.78 4.45
CA CYS A 26 11.85 4.45 4.03
C CYS A 26 11.67 4.33 2.51
N LEU A 27 11.20 5.39 1.83
CA LEU A 27 11.10 5.40 0.37
C LEU A 27 12.48 5.38 -0.31
N ALA A 28 13.49 6.03 0.28
CA ALA A 28 14.86 5.98 -0.25
C ALA A 28 15.43 4.55 -0.19
N GLU A 29 15.11 3.79 0.86
CA GLU A 29 15.50 2.38 0.99
C GLU A 29 14.80 1.45 -0.01
N LEU A 30 13.72 1.89 -0.67
CA LEU A 30 13.01 1.04 -1.63
C LEU A 30 13.77 0.80 -2.94
N ASP A 31 14.73 1.66 -3.27
CA ASP A 31 15.49 1.59 -4.54
C ASP A 31 16.12 0.21 -4.75
N GLN A 32 16.68 -0.38 -3.69
CA GLN A 32 17.30 -1.71 -3.73
C GLN A 32 16.34 -2.85 -4.11
N TYR A 33 15.03 -2.66 -3.91
CA TYR A 33 14.02 -3.67 -4.24
C TYR A 33 13.54 -3.58 -5.70
N ILE A 34 13.89 -2.51 -6.43
CA ILE A 34 13.72 -2.41 -7.89
C ILE A 34 14.85 -3.17 -8.57
N ASN A 35 14.83 -4.49 -8.40
CA ASN A 35 15.87 -5.40 -8.88
C ASN A 35 15.29 -6.47 -9.82
N GLN A 36 16.01 -7.57 -10.06
CA GLN A 36 15.59 -8.60 -11.01
C GLN A 36 14.21 -9.20 -10.70
N ASN A 37 13.81 -9.27 -9.42
CA ASN A 37 12.48 -9.75 -9.05
C ASN A 37 11.38 -8.80 -9.52
N PHE A 38 11.64 -7.49 -9.52
CA PHE A 38 10.73 -6.48 -10.06
C PHE A 38 10.53 -6.70 -11.56
N THR A 39 11.62 -6.84 -12.32
CA THR A 39 11.57 -7.17 -13.76
C THR A 39 10.76 -8.43 -14.03
N LEU A 40 11.03 -9.51 -13.28
CA LEU A 40 10.33 -10.78 -13.44
C LEU A 40 8.82 -10.65 -13.16
N ALA A 41 8.43 -9.85 -12.17
CA ALA A 41 7.02 -9.57 -11.89
C ALA A 41 6.36 -8.81 -13.05
N CYS A 42 7.03 -7.78 -13.58
CA CYS A 42 6.54 -7.01 -14.73
C CYS A 42 6.36 -7.91 -15.97
N GLU A 43 7.32 -8.77 -16.29
CA GLU A 43 7.22 -9.69 -17.43
C GLU A 43 6.04 -10.67 -17.29
N LYS A 44 5.84 -11.23 -16.09
CA LYS A 44 4.71 -12.13 -15.81
C LYS A 44 3.37 -11.42 -15.95
N MET A 45 3.27 -10.17 -15.49
CA MET A 45 2.07 -9.37 -15.65
C MET A 45 1.82 -9.00 -17.12
N PHE A 46 2.88 -8.64 -17.86
CA PHE A 46 2.80 -8.27 -19.26
C PHE A 46 2.28 -9.41 -20.15
N TRP A 47 2.74 -10.63 -19.92
CA TRP A 47 2.28 -11.81 -20.66
C TRP A 47 0.99 -12.44 -20.11
N CYS A 48 0.36 -11.82 -19.10
CA CYS A 48 -0.88 -12.32 -18.52
C CYS A 48 -2.04 -12.17 -19.51
N LYS A 49 -2.51 -13.29 -20.07
CA LYS A 49 -3.71 -13.33 -20.95
C LYS A 49 -5.04 -13.15 -20.19
N GLY A 50 -4.99 -13.20 -18.87
CA GLY A 50 -6.15 -13.13 -17.98
C GLY A 50 -6.30 -11.76 -17.34
N LYS A 51 -6.49 -11.76 -16.01
CA LYS A 51 -6.56 -10.54 -15.21
C LYS A 51 -5.60 -10.67 -14.03
N VAL A 52 -4.96 -9.56 -13.66
CA VAL A 52 -4.12 -9.47 -12.46
C VAL A 52 -5.03 -9.27 -11.25
N VAL A 53 -5.03 -10.23 -10.31
CA VAL A 53 -5.82 -10.15 -9.08
C VAL A 53 -4.93 -9.67 -7.94
N VAL A 54 -5.24 -8.51 -7.38
CA VAL A 54 -4.52 -7.95 -6.23
C VAL A 54 -5.31 -8.23 -4.95
N MET A 55 -4.71 -8.90 -3.96
CA MET A 55 -5.41 -9.26 -2.73
C MET A 55 -4.65 -8.76 -1.49
N GLY A 56 -5.38 -8.41 -0.44
CA GLY A 56 -4.77 -7.93 0.81
C GLY A 56 -5.78 -7.76 1.94
N MET A 57 -5.29 -7.56 3.17
CA MET A 57 -6.12 -7.38 4.38
C MET A 57 -5.90 -5.99 4.98
N GLY A 58 -6.95 -5.38 5.53
CA GLY A 58 -6.84 -4.09 6.22
C GLY A 58 -6.21 -2.99 5.34
N LYS A 59 -5.24 -2.23 5.88
CA LYS A 59 -4.58 -1.13 5.16
C LYS A 59 -3.94 -1.56 3.84
N SER A 60 -3.31 -2.74 3.79
CA SER A 60 -2.72 -3.25 2.54
C SER A 60 -3.77 -3.59 1.49
N GLY A 61 -4.97 -4.00 1.91
CA GLY A 61 -6.13 -4.17 1.02
C GLY A 61 -6.58 -2.85 0.38
N HIS A 62 -6.56 -1.74 1.12
CA HIS A 62 -6.87 -0.42 0.56
C HIS A 62 -5.83 0.04 -0.46
N ILE A 63 -4.53 -0.15 -0.18
CA ILE A 63 -3.47 0.14 -1.15
C ILE A 63 -3.60 -0.76 -2.38
N GLY A 64 -3.79 -2.06 -2.20
CA GLY A 64 -3.99 -3.02 -3.29
C GLY A 64 -5.18 -2.68 -4.19
N ARG A 65 -6.26 -2.13 -3.62
CA ARG A 65 -7.41 -1.62 -4.39
C ARG A 65 -7.04 -0.43 -5.28
N LYS A 66 -6.24 0.51 -4.77
CA LYS A 66 -5.73 1.63 -5.58
C LYS A 66 -4.80 1.11 -6.69
N MET A 67 -3.92 0.15 -6.37
CA MET A 67 -3.02 -0.46 -7.37
C MET A 67 -3.79 -1.15 -8.50
N ALA A 68 -4.79 -1.96 -8.18
CA ALA A 68 -5.61 -2.64 -9.19
C ALA A 68 -6.35 -1.63 -10.10
N ALA A 69 -6.83 -0.52 -9.54
CA ALA A 69 -7.45 0.55 -10.32
C ALA A 69 -6.44 1.21 -11.29
N THR A 70 -5.21 1.47 -10.84
CA THR A 70 -4.13 2.00 -11.69
C THR A 70 -3.75 1.02 -12.80
N PHE A 71 -3.63 -0.28 -12.50
CA PHE A 71 -3.34 -1.28 -13.54
C PHE A 71 -4.46 -1.33 -14.58
N ALA A 72 -5.72 -1.36 -14.14
CA ALA A 72 -6.86 -1.38 -15.05
C ALA A 72 -6.92 -0.14 -15.96
N SER A 73 -6.60 1.05 -15.42
CA SER A 73 -6.60 2.30 -16.22
C SER A 73 -5.39 2.45 -17.14
N THR A 74 -4.30 1.73 -16.90
CA THR A 74 -3.08 1.74 -17.72
C THR A 74 -3.02 0.57 -18.72
N GLY A 75 -4.13 -0.14 -18.92
CA GLY A 75 -4.24 -1.19 -19.94
C GLY A 75 -3.89 -2.60 -19.46
N THR A 76 -3.61 -2.80 -18.17
CA THR A 76 -3.44 -4.13 -17.57
C THR A 76 -4.74 -4.54 -16.85
N PRO A 77 -5.56 -5.45 -17.42
CA PRO A 77 -6.84 -5.82 -16.81
C PRO A 77 -6.65 -6.34 -15.37
N SER A 78 -7.18 -5.63 -14.37
CA SER A 78 -6.96 -5.94 -12.95
C SER A 78 -8.18 -5.63 -12.08
N PHE A 79 -8.31 -6.35 -10.95
CA PHE A 79 -9.27 -6.06 -9.90
C PHE A 79 -8.72 -6.49 -8.53
N SER A 80 -9.30 -5.97 -7.45
CA SER A 80 -8.84 -6.23 -6.08
C SER A 80 -9.85 -7.02 -5.24
N SER A 81 -9.37 -7.92 -4.39
CA SER A 81 -10.16 -8.58 -3.34
C SER A 81 -9.61 -8.25 -1.95
N ILE A 82 -10.42 -7.64 -1.09
CA ILE A 82 -10.04 -7.38 0.30
C ILE A 82 -10.45 -8.59 1.13
N LEU A 83 -9.46 -9.26 1.72
CA LEU A 83 -9.71 -10.41 2.58
C LEU A 83 -10.14 -9.91 3.96
N VAL A 84 -11.12 -10.61 4.53
CA VAL A 84 -11.62 -10.36 5.88
C VAL A 84 -10.92 -11.33 6.81
N LYS A 85 -10.36 -10.85 7.93
CA LYS A 85 -9.77 -11.73 8.94
C LYS A 85 -10.89 -12.66 9.45
N PRO A 86 -10.73 -13.99 9.38
CA PRO A 86 -11.73 -14.89 9.93
C PRO A 86 -11.88 -14.60 11.43
N ARG A 87 -13.12 -14.50 11.89
CA ARG A 87 -13.43 -14.31 13.31
C ARG A 87 -13.04 -15.61 14.01
N MET A 88 -11.93 -15.58 14.75
CA MET A 88 -11.52 -16.70 15.59
C MET A 88 -12.54 -16.81 16.72
N VAL A 89 -13.47 -17.77 16.60
CA VAL A 89 -14.34 -18.17 17.71
C VAL A 89 -13.54 -19.22 18.48
N ILE A 90 -12.99 -18.81 19.62
CA ILE A 90 -12.47 -19.68 20.67
C ILE A 90 -13.57 -19.97 21.68
#